data_AF-A0A1G9CGS1-F1
#
_entry.id   AF-A0A1G9CGS1-F1
#
_cell.length_a   1.000
_cell.length_b   1.000
_cell.length_c   1.000
_cell.angle_alpha   90.00
_cell.angle_beta   90.00
_cell.angle_gamma   90.00
#
_symmetry.space_group_name_H-M   'P 1'
#
loop_
_entity.id
_entity.type
_entity.pdbx_description
1 polymer ?
#
loop_
_entity_poly.entity_id
_entity_poly.type
_entity_poly.pdbx_seq_one_letter_code
_entity_poly.pdbx_strand_id
1 'polypeptide(L)'
;MGPVALLTVVVLAVFVGFEVVSKVTSKLHTPLMSGANAIHGIILVGAIIVAGAASDPWVLGIALLAVVLATVNLVGGFVVTDRMLEMFSAHKRPRTPARTGTAPAGGTAGAGHPNDGSASDAAGEGR
;
A
#
# COMPACT_ATOMS: atom_id res chain seq x y z
N MET A 1 6.29 -20.41 29.02
CA MET A 1 6.15 -21.16 27.75
C MET A 1 7.36 -22.08 27.62
N GLY A 2 7.18 -23.37 27.34
CA GLY A 2 8.31 -24.28 27.11
C GLY A 2 8.99 -24.01 25.75
N PRO A 3 10.24 -24.47 25.54
CA PRO A 3 10.96 -24.26 24.28
C PRO A 3 10.24 -24.87 23.08
N VAL A 4 9.60 -26.04 23.26
CA VAL A 4 8.77 -26.69 22.24
C VAL A 4 7.59 -25.80 21.84
N ALA A 5 6.92 -25.17 22.81
CA ALA A 5 5.79 -24.29 22.53
C ALA A 5 6.21 -23.02 21.76
N LEU A 6 7.34 -22.41 22.11
CA LEU A 6 7.89 -21.28 21.36
C LEU A 6 8.20 -21.67 19.91
N LEU A 7 8.84 -22.83 19.71
CA LEU A 7 9.12 -23.35 18.37
C LEU A 7 7.83 -23.59 17.58
N THR A 8 6.81 -24.19 18.20
CA THR A 8 5.50 -24.38 17.56
C THR A 8 4.90 -23.05 17.13
N VAL A 9 4.89 -22.03 17.99
CA VAL A 9 4.38 -20.69 17.67
C VAL A 9 5.16 -20.07 16.51
N VAL A 10 6.49 -20.15 16.53
CA VAL A 10 7.34 -19.59 15.46
C VAL A 10 7.05 -20.28 14.13
N VAL A 11 7.01 -21.62 14.11
CA VAL A 11 6.74 -22.38 12.88
C VAL A 11 5.35 -22.03 12.33
N LEU A 12 4.31 -22.08 13.16
CA LEU A 12 2.94 -21.74 12.73
C LEU A 12 2.83 -20.28 12.26
N ALA A 13 3.49 -19.34 12.94
CA ALA A 13 3.51 -17.93 12.52
C ALA A 13 4.16 -17.74 11.14
N VAL A 14 5.23 -18.47 10.83
CA VAL A 14 5.86 -18.46 9.50
C VAL A 14 4.91 -19.01 8.43
N PHE A 15 4.23 -20.14 8.69
CA PHE A 15 3.23 -20.68 7.76
C PHE A 15 2.09 -19.67 7.50
N VAL A 16 1.57 -19.03 8.55
CA VAL A 16 0.54 -17.99 8.41
C VAL A 16 1.06 -16.80 7.60
N GLY A 17 2.28 -16.33 7.88
CA GLY A 17 2.90 -15.24 7.13
C GLY A 17 3.05 -15.55 5.64
N PHE A 18 3.52 -16.75 5.31
CA PHE A 18 3.65 -17.21 3.92
C PHE A 18 2.30 -17.25 3.20
N GLU A 19 1.28 -17.83 3.81
CA GLU A 19 -0.06 -17.96 3.22
C GLU A 19 -0.72 -16.60 2.98
N VAL A 20 -0.56 -15.67 3.91
CA VAL A 20 -1.15 -14.32 3.81
C VAL A 20 -0.43 -13.49 2.74
N VAL A 21 0.90 -13.50 2.71
CA VAL A 21 1.69 -12.71 1.74
C VAL A 21 1.54 -13.24 0.32
N SER A 22 1.41 -14.55 0.14
CA SER A 22 1.26 -15.16 -1.20
C SER A 22 -0.04 -14.80 -1.91
N LYS A 23 -1.04 -14.28 -1.19
CA LYS A 23 -2.38 -13.96 -1.72
C LYS A 23 -2.60 -12.49 -2.06
N VAL A 24 -1.56 -11.65 -1.99
CA VAL A 24 -1.71 -10.22 -2.29
C VAL A 24 -1.64 -9.94 -3.79
N THR A 25 -2.46 -9.01 -4.28
CA THR A 25 -2.43 -8.59 -5.68
C THR A 25 -1.20 -7.73 -5.99
N SER A 26 -0.74 -7.74 -7.25
CA SER A 26 0.51 -7.06 -7.63
C SER A 26 0.53 -5.55 -7.42
N LYS A 27 -0.64 -4.91 -7.37
CA LYS A 27 -0.76 -3.47 -7.04
C LYS A 27 -0.39 -3.16 -5.60
N LEU A 28 -0.45 -4.15 -4.70
CA LEU A 28 -0.17 -3.97 -3.28
C LEU A 28 1.23 -4.42 -2.86
N HIS A 29 2.10 -4.92 -3.74
CA HIS A 29 3.46 -5.32 -3.33
C HIS A 29 4.25 -4.16 -2.71
N THR A 30 4.16 -2.95 -3.27
CA THR A 30 4.88 -1.77 -2.75
C THR A 30 4.29 -1.26 -1.43
N PRO A 31 2.96 -1.08 -1.28
CA PRO A 31 2.36 -0.81 0.03
C PRO A 31 2.62 -1.90 1.07
N LEU A 32 2.61 -3.17 0.67
CA LEU A 32 2.86 -4.30 1.57
C LEU A 32 4.31 -4.35 2.03
N MET A 33 5.26 -4.06 1.14
CA MET A 33 6.68 -3.92 1.49
C MET A 33 6.88 -2.81 2.54
N SER A 34 6.22 -1.65 2.37
CA SER A 34 6.23 -0.57 3.35
C SER A 34 5.54 -0.98 4.67
N GLY A 35 4.41 -1.66 4.60
CA GLY A 35 3.67 -2.16 5.77
C GLY A 35 4.49 -3.16 6.60
N ALA A 36 5.23 -4.06 5.95
CA ALA A 36 6.15 -4.97 6.63
C ALA A 36 7.25 -4.22 7.39
N ASN A 37 7.75 -3.10 6.83
CA ASN A 37 8.70 -2.24 7.53
C ASN A 37 8.10 -1.58 8.77
N ALA A 38 6.84 -1.13 8.71
CA ALA A 38 6.13 -0.58 9.86
C ALA A 38 5.94 -1.62 10.99
N ILE A 39 5.58 -2.86 10.64
CA ILE A 39 5.36 -3.95 11.61
C ILE A 39 6.67 -4.37 12.30
N HIS A 40 7.81 -4.30 11.61
CA HIS A 40 9.12 -4.53 12.22
C HIS A 40 9.40 -3.57 13.39
N GLY A 41 8.72 -2.41 13.45
CA GLY A 41 8.79 -1.48 14.58
C GLY A 41 8.50 -2.10 15.97
N ILE A 42 8.01 -3.34 16.04
CA ILE A 42 7.89 -4.12 17.30
C ILE A 42 9.20 -4.20 18.11
N ILE A 43 10.36 -3.99 17.48
CA ILE A 43 11.65 -3.84 18.16
C ILE A 43 11.62 -2.79 19.29
N LEU A 44 10.70 -1.82 19.24
CA LEU A 44 10.47 -0.83 20.29
C LEU A 44 10.16 -1.47 21.64
N VAL A 45 9.39 -2.57 21.66
CA VAL A 45 9.06 -3.30 22.89
C VAL A 45 10.34 -3.85 23.53
N GLY A 46 11.22 -4.44 22.73
CA GLY A 46 12.51 -4.92 23.20
C GLY A 46 13.39 -3.80 23.75
N ALA A 47 13.46 -2.66 23.03
CA ALA A 47 14.23 -1.50 23.46
C ALA A 47 13.73 -0.92 24.80
N ILE A 48 12.41 -0.84 25.01
CA ILE A 48 11.82 -0.38 26.27
C ILE A 48 12.13 -1.35 27.41
N ILE A 49 12.04 -2.66 27.18
CA ILE A 49 12.39 -3.67 28.19
C ILE A 49 13.85 -3.54 28.61
N VAL A 50 14.76 -3.38 27.64
CA VAL A 50 16.20 -3.19 27.93
C VAL A 50 16.44 -1.88 28.68
N ALA A 51 15.82 -0.78 28.26
CA ALA A 51 15.94 0.51 28.94
C ALA A 51 15.42 0.45 30.39
N GLY A 52 14.28 -0.22 30.62
CA GLY A 52 13.69 -0.38 31.94
C GLY A 52 14.49 -1.29 32.88
N ALA A 53 15.31 -2.19 32.34
CA ALA A 53 16.19 -3.09 33.09
C ALA A 53 17.63 -2.55 33.23
N ALA A 54 17.96 -1.42 32.60
CA ALA A 54 19.32 -0.89 32.57
C ALA A 54 19.72 -0.27 33.92
N SER A 55 20.72 -0.85 34.57
CA SER A 55 21.34 -0.30 35.79
C SER A 55 22.61 0.51 35.52
N ASP A 56 23.27 0.26 34.39
CA ASP A 56 24.49 0.95 33.99
C ASP A 56 24.14 2.18 33.13
N PRO A 57 24.69 3.37 33.42
CA PRO A 57 24.43 4.59 32.65
C PRO A 57 24.72 4.47 31.15
N TRP A 58 25.73 3.69 30.74
CA TRP A 58 26.05 3.49 29.33
C TRP A 58 25.02 2.62 28.63
N VAL A 59 24.58 1.55 29.30
CA VAL A 59 23.50 0.69 28.79
C VAL A 59 22.21 1.50 28.67
N LEU A 60 21.89 2.34 29.65
CA LEU A 60 20.73 3.23 29.60
C LEU A 60 20.82 4.21 28.43
N GLY A 61 21.99 4.83 28.20
CA GLY A 61 22.20 5.73 27.08
C GLY A 61 21.97 5.08 25.72
N ILE A 62 22.51 3.86 25.52
CA ILE A 62 22.31 3.09 24.28
C ILE A 62 20.86 2.65 24.14
N ALA A 63 20.23 2.18 25.23
CA ALA A 63 18.84 1.76 25.21
C ALA A 63 17.90 2.92 24.89
N LEU A 64 18.17 4.11 25.40
CA LEU A 64 17.41 5.33 25.06
C LEU A 64 17.54 5.67 23.56
N LEU A 65 18.76 5.59 23.01
CA LEU A 65 18.97 5.76 21.57
C LEU A 65 18.21 4.69 20.76
N ALA A 66 18.24 3.44 21.21
CA ALA A 66 17.50 2.35 20.56
C ALA A 66 15.98 2.59 20.58
N VAL A 67 15.43 3.12 21.68
CA VAL A 67 14.01 3.50 21.78
C VAL A 67 13.67 4.60 20.77
N VAL A 68 14.51 5.63 20.64
CA VAL A 68 14.30 6.70 19.66
C VAL A 68 14.32 6.15 18.23
N LEU A 69 15.33 5.37 17.88
CA LEU A 69 15.45 4.78 16.54
C LEU A 69 14.28 3.82 16.23
N ALA A 70 13.89 2.99 17.19
CA ALA A 70 12.75 2.10 17.06
C ALA A 70 11.43 2.86 16.87
N THR A 71 11.26 3.98 17.60
CA THR A 71 10.07 4.85 17.47
C THR A 71 10.02 5.50 16.09
N VAL A 72 11.14 6.00 15.57
CA VAL A 72 11.22 6.57 14.22
C VAL A 72 10.87 5.53 13.16
N ASN A 73 11.35 4.29 13.28
CA ASN A 73 11.03 3.22 12.33
C ASN A 73 9.53 2.84 12.39
N LEU A 74 8.98 2.72 13.61
CA LEU A 74 7.55 2.43 13.82
C LEU A 74 6.67 3.52 13.21
N VAL A 75 6.86 4.78 13.63
CA VAL A 75 6.02 5.91 13.19
C VAL A 75 6.24 6.21 11.71
N GLY A 76 7.50 6.28 11.26
CA GLY A 76 7.85 6.52 9.86
C GLY A 76 7.29 5.45 8.94
N GLY A 77 7.36 4.18 9.34
CA GLY A 77 6.77 3.07 8.59
C GLY A 77 5.25 3.22 8.42
N PHE A 78 4.53 3.59 9.48
CA PHE A 78 3.08 3.80 9.40
C PHE A 78 2.69 5.01 8.54
N VAL A 79 3.37 6.15 8.69
CA VAL A 79 3.08 7.36 7.90
C VAL A 79 3.32 7.12 6.40
N VAL A 80 4.43 6.46 6.04
CA VAL A 80 4.74 6.15 4.63
C VAL A 80 3.72 5.17 4.05
N THR A 81 3.34 4.14 4.82
CA THR A 81 2.34 3.16 4.38
C THR A 81 0.98 3.81 4.17
N ASP A 82 0.54 4.69 5.08
CA ASP A 82 -0.73 5.41 4.97
C ASP A 82 -0.79 6.27 3.69
N ARG A 83 0.27 7.04 3.43
CA ARG A 83 0.40 7.83 2.19
C ARG A 83 0.40 6.95 0.93
N MET A 84 0.94 5.74 1.00
CA MET A 84 0.87 4.78 -0.10
C MET A 84 -0.54 4.22 -0.31
N LEU A 85 -1.29 4.01 0.76
CA LEU A 85 -2.66 3.48 0.72
C LEU A 85 -3.69 4.54 0.31
N GLU A 86 -3.45 5.82 0.64
CA GLU A 86 -4.28 6.94 0.22
C GLU A 86 -4.39 7.03 -1.32
N MET A 87 -3.35 6.61 -2.06
CA MET A 87 -3.36 6.58 -3.53
C MET A 87 -4.33 5.53 -4.12
N PHE A 88 -4.80 4.56 -3.33
CA PHE A 88 -5.87 3.63 -3.73
C PHE A 88 -7.26 4.15 -3.41
N SER A 89 -7.37 5.20 -2.60
CA SER A 89 -8.63 5.89 -2.38
C SER A 89 -8.94 6.73 -3.61
N ALA A 90 -10.02 6.39 -4.31
CA ALA A 90 -10.48 7.15 -5.45
C ALA A 90 -10.70 8.61 -5.02
N HIS A 91 -9.81 9.51 -5.43
CA HIS A 91 -10.04 10.94 -5.34
C HIS A 91 -11.40 11.20 -5.97
N LYS A 92 -12.36 11.73 -5.18
CA LYS A 92 -13.66 12.13 -5.71
C LYS A 92 -13.39 13.16 -6.80
N ARG A 93 -13.53 12.76 -8.07
CA ARG A 93 -13.47 13.70 -9.20
C ARG A 93 -14.45 14.83 -8.88
N PRO A 94 -14.04 16.11 -8.98
CA PRO A 94 -14.98 17.22 -8.88
C PRO A 94 -16.11 16.95 -9.86
N ARG A 95 -17.36 16.94 -9.37
CA ARG A 95 -18.53 16.78 -10.23
C ARG A 95 -18.51 17.92 -11.24
N THR A 96 -18.21 17.63 -12.50
CA THR A 96 -18.51 18.53 -13.61
C THR A 96 -20.01 18.87 -13.51
N PRO A 97 -20.41 20.15 -13.38
CA PRO A 97 -21.81 20.51 -13.33
C PRO A 97 -22.46 20.02 -14.63
N ALA A 98 -23.46 19.16 -14.50
CA ALA A 98 -24.22 18.67 -15.64
C ALA A 98 -24.79 19.87 -16.40
N ARG A 99 -24.44 20.00 -17.69
CA ARG A 99 -25.07 20.97 -18.58
C ARG A 99 -26.56 20.67 -18.60
N THR A 100 -27.35 21.56 -18.00
CA THR A 100 -28.81 21.55 -18.05
C THR A 100 -29.23 21.51 -19.51
N GLY A 101 -29.92 20.45 -19.92
CA GLY A 101 -30.43 20.30 -21.27
C GLY A 101 -31.47 21.36 -21.57
N THR A 102 -31.17 22.24 -22.52
CA THR A 102 -32.19 22.96 -23.29
C THR A 102 -32.74 22.03 -24.36
N ALA A 103 -34.06 21.83 -24.33
CA ALA A 103 -34.85 21.02 -25.25
C ALA A 103 -34.67 21.42 -26.73
N PRO A 104 -34.93 20.51 -27.70
CA PRO A 104 -34.75 20.80 -29.11
C PRO A 104 -35.94 21.60 -29.66
N ALA A 105 -35.68 22.79 -30.19
CA ALA A 105 -36.58 23.47 -31.12
C ALA A 105 -36.11 23.14 -32.55
N GLY A 106 -37.01 22.63 -33.37
CA GLY A 106 -36.72 22.01 -34.67
C GLY A 106 -36.30 22.95 -35.80
N GLY A 107 -35.92 22.35 -36.94
CA GLY A 107 -35.78 23.06 -38.22
C GLY A 107 -34.82 22.43 -39.24
N THR A 108 -35.37 21.61 -40.14
CA THR A 108 -35.09 21.46 -41.59
C THR A 108 -33.67 21.18 -42.14
N ALA A 109 -33.53 19.98 -42.72
CA ALA A 109 -32.98 19.60 -44.04
C ALA A 109 -31.75 20.31 -44.66
N GLY A 110 -30.77 19.49 -45.06
CA GLY A 110 -29.71 19.81 -46.04
C GLY A 110 -28.54 18.82 -45.94
N ALA A 111 -28.61 17.65 -46.58
CA ALA A 111 -27.91 17.35 -47.84
C ALA A 111 -26.38 17.10 -47.71
N GLY A 112 -26.01 15.82 -47.71
CA GLY A 112 -24.94 15.24 -48.53
C GLY A 112 -23.47 15.44 -48.12
N HIS A 113 -22.82 14.36 -47.67
CA HIS A 113 -21.62 13.81 -48.34
C HIS A 113 -21.35 12.37 -47.85
N PRO A 114 -21.29 11.37 -48.74
CA PRO A 114 -20.72 10.06 -48.43
C PRO A 114 -19.25 9.97 -48.87
N ASN A 115 -18.48 9.16 -48.14
CA ASN A 115 -17.28 8.43 -48.56
C ASN A 115 -15.89 9.04 -48.27
N ASP A 116 -15.24 8.49 -47.26
CA ASP A 116 -13.89 7.91 -47.33
C ASP A 116 -13.85 6.73 -46.32
N GLY A 117 -13.34 5.54 -46.58
CA GLY A 117 -12.44 5.12 -47.64
C GLY A 117 -11.08 4.74 -47.08
N SER A 118 -10.99 3.79 -46.13
CA SER A 118 -9.83 2.89 -46.05
C SER A 118 -10.09 1.71 -45.11
N ALA A 119 -10.46 0.59 -45.73
CA ALA A 119 -10.07 -0.72 -45.23
C ALA A 119 -8.58 -0.92 -45.56
N SER A 120 -7.73 -0.97 -44.53
CA SER A 120 -6.43 -1.65 -44.57
C SER A 120 -5.85 -1.64 -43.16
N ASP A 121 -6.12 -2.70 -42.40
CA ASP A 121 -5.17 -3.29 -41.45
C ASP A 121 -5.76 -4.60 -40.95
N ALA A 122 -5.87 -5.52 -41.91
CA ALA A 122 -5.86 -6.93 -41.62
C ALA A 122 -4.41 -7.41 -41.67
N ALA A 123 -4.09 -8.32 -40.76
CA ALA A 123 -2.95 -9.25 -40.77
C ALA A 123 -1.68 -8.84 -40.03
N GLY A 124 -1.41 -9.60 -38.97
CA GLY A 124 -0.08 -10.16 -38.71
C GLY A 124 0.81 -9.32 -37.79
N GLU A 125 1.01 -9.78 -36.56
CA GLU A 125 2.21 -10.57 -36.28
C GLU A 125 2.07 -11.23 -34.91
N GLY A 126 2.17 -12.56 -34.90
CA GLY A 126 2.37 -13.32 -33.68
C GLY A 126 3.85 -13.35 -33.33
N ARG A 127 4.17 -13.15 -32.05
CA ARG A 127 5.36 -13.66 -31.37
C ARG A 127 5.21 -13.48 -29.87
#